data_AF-A0A843JMZ7-F1
#
_entry.id   AF-A0A843JMZ7-F1
#
_cell.length_a   1.000
_cell.length_b   1.000
_cell.length_c   1.000
_cell.angle_alpha   90.00
_cell.angle_beta   90.00
_cell.angle_gamma   90.00
#
_symmetry.space_group_name_H-M   'P 1'
#
loop_
_entity.id
_entity.type
_entity.pdbx_description
1 polymer ?
#
loop_
_entity_poly.entity_id
_entity_poly.type
_entity_poly.pdbx_seq_one_letter_code
_entity_poly.pdbx_strand_id
1 'polypeptide(L)'
;MADCTDPKEQQLSGAFPGSQGQNVGGLQVNLSEDALSIFNPNLALAAAQTYNTLNSVANQMFGIDARWFRAVPQQRSKDVIFQEYTLSCVEDTPICLKVVVGPNGFPDSKYQMDLMGLQYELPTQIEIDKKYWETTVGFGTAPQKKDIVYLPLPNKLYQVESSFLKRGFMEQETTWVVNLRKYQPEASRREGEALKETIDKYTVGEQELFGEAIQDNIEKLTDKKQTSAFNSTSQDIYKTLDSSLRTVNYNLDIHGVIVAQSLYEMKSSAFFNAVRYNASDHITTTSDRALTSWVMPKNFAVKEYDVELIEKNGTLTPPANYIIKLVPTSRRFFIDDVFTISRPGALNFYAKIIDDNDFNTGRYYCKIDEDVETYLNSLNSNWASMRNYKAKLQEPINLIDGINETNHGFKANIFANQYIKILYGSQERVIPMSTRLLDNSWYGIIVNIGNTWGQYNAYVWKPNVSGSGDKLVKVFYKT
;
A
#
# COMPACT_ATOMS: atom_id res chain seq x y z
N MET A 1 23.36 -37.39 -53.30
CA MET A 1 23.74 -38.60 -52.55
C MET A 1 25.21 -38.87 -52.78
N ALA A 2 25.93 -39.27 -51.72
CA ALA A 2 27.37 -39.49 -51.54
C ALA A 2 27.90 -38.51 -50.47
N ASP A 3 27.59 -38.70 -49.19
CA ASP A 3 28.15 -39.64 -48.19
C ASP A 3 29.34 -39.03 -47.41
N CYS A 4 29.31 -39.27 -46.10
CA CYS A 4 30.13 -38.65 -45.06
C CYS A 4 31.54 -39.25 -45.02
N THR A 5 32.59 -38.45 -44.76
CA THR A 5 33.80 -38.94 -44.07
C THR A 5 34.67 -37.80 -43.50
N ASP A 6 35.22 -38.10 -42.33
CA ASP A 6 36.02 -37.27 -41.41
C ASP A 6 37.45 -37.03 -41.98
N PRO A 7 37.98 -35.79 -42.05
CA PRO A 7 39.30 -35.51 -42.62
C PRO A 7 40.46 -35.79 -41.64
N LYS A 8 40.35 -36.83 -40.80
CA LYS A 8 41.48 -37.39 -40.05
C LYS A 8 42.38 -38.32 -40.88
N GLU A 9 42.06 -38.57 -42.15
CA GLU A 9 42.85 -39.45 -43.04
C GLU A 9 43.39 -38.76 -44.31
N GLN A 10 43.89 -37.53 -44.19
CA GLN A 10 44.78 -36.98 -45.23
C GLN A 10 46.23 -36.93 -44.73
N GLN A 11 46.98 -38.00 -45.05
CA GLN A 11 48.42 -38.01 -44.96
C GLN A 11 49.02 -37.07 -46.00
N LEU A 12 49.46 -35.89 -45.55
CA LEU A 12 50.33 -35.00 -46.31
C LEU A 12 51.69 -34.95 -45.64
N SER A 13 52.65 -35.50 -46.38
CA SER A 13 54.07 -35.62 -46.11
C SER A 13 54.71 -34.30 -45.65
N GLY A 14 55.20 -34.29 -44.42
CA GLY A 14 56.13 -33.29 -43.88
C GLY A 14 56.87 -33.89 -42.69
N ALA A 15 58.14 -34.26 -42.90
CA ALA A 15 59.15 -34.73 -41.95
C ALA A 15 58.67 -35.04 -40.51
N PHE A 16 58.53 -36.33 -40.19
CA PHE A 16 58.42 -36.84 -38.83
C PHE A 16 59.68 -36.49 -38.02
N PRO A 17 59.59 -35.79 -36.88
CA PRO A 17 60.58 -35.93 -35.82
C PRO A 17 60.39 -37.30 -35.17
N GLY A 18 61.48 -38.05 -35.05
CA GLY A 18 61.47 -39.40 -34.49
C GLY A 18 60.93 -39.47 -33.06
N SER A 19 60.55 -40.67 -32.67
CA SER A 19 60.21 -41.11 -31.31
C SER A 19 61.04 -40.37 -30.25
N GLN A 20 60.42 -39.44 -29.51
CA GLN A 20 60.97 -39.00 -28.23
C GLN A 20 60.72 -40.13 -27.22
N GLY A 21 61.78 -40.88 -26.95
CA GLY A 21 61.84 -41.76 -25.79
C GLY A 21 61.51 -40.97 -24.52
N GLN A 22 60.99 -41.68 -23.52
CA GLN A 22 60.71 -41.12 -22.20
C GLN A 22 61.97 -40.43 -21.64
N ASN A 23 62.00 -39.10 -21.69
CA ASN A 23 62.99 -38.32 -20.97
C ASN A 23 62.58 -38.29 -19.50
N VAL A 24 62.98 -39.32 -18.77
CA VAL A 24 63.20 -39.25 -17.32
C VAL A 24 64.51 -38.50 -17.13
N GLY A 25 64.48 -37.18 -17.31
CA GLY A 25 65.65 -36.31 -17.22
C GLY A 25 65.27 -35.05 -16.46
N GLY A 26 65.56 -35.03 -15.15
CA GLY A 26 65.55 -33.79 -14.40
C GLY A 26 66.53 -32.79 -15.02
N LEU A 27 66.20 -31.50 -14.95
CA LEU A 27 67.09 -30.40 -15.34
C LEU A 27 68.44 -30.53 -14.61
N GLN A 28 69.46 -31.02 -15.29
CA GLN A 28 70.85 -30.92 -14.85
C GLN A 28 71.51 -29.79 -15.65
N VAL A 29 71.73 -28.65 -14.99
CA VAL A 29 72.50 -27.54 -15.55
C VAL A 29 73.86 -27.55 -14.87
N ASN A 30 74.93 -27.76 -15.65
CA ASN A 30 76.29 -27.60 -15.16
C ASN A 30 76.69 -26.14 -15.35
N LEU A 31 76.78 -25.37 -14.26
CA LEU A 31 76.97 -23.90 -14.26
C LEU A 31 78.42 -23.48 -14.61
N SER A 32 79.27 -24.40 -15.05
CA SER A 32 80.71 -24.20 -15.23
C SER A 32 81.20 -24.33 -16.68
N GLU A 33 80.33 -24.24 -17.68
CA GLU A 33 80.72 -24.29 -19.10
C GLU A 33 80.65 -22.92 -19.82
N ASP A 34 81.25 -22.84 -21.00
CA ASP A 34 81.42 -21.61 -21.81
C ASP A 34 80.10 -20.85 -22.07
N ALA A 35 80.19 -19.51 -22.16
CA ALA A 35 79.05 -18.60 -22.32
C ALA A 35 78.13 -18.90 -23.53
N LEU A 36 78.62 -19.62 -24.55
CA LEU A 36 77.86 -20.07 -25.72
C LEU A 36 77.09 -21.40 -25.49
N SER A 37 77.52 -22.26 -24.57
CA SER A 37 76.76 -23.46 -24.18
C SER A 37 75.75 -23.20 -23.06
N ILE A 38 75.95 -22.12 -22.28
CA ILE A 38 75.01 -21.64 -21.26
C ILE A 38 73.68 -21.19 -21.90
N PHE A 39 73.71 -20.56 -23.08
CA PHE A 39 72.49 -20.11 -23.78
C PHE A 39 72.04 -21.13 -24.84
N ASN A 40 71.59 -22.30 -24.39
CA ASN A 40 71.03 -23.31 -25.28
C ASN A 40 69.50 -23.10 -25.44
N PRO A 41 68.99 -22.74 -26.62
CA PRO A 41 67.56 -22.49 -26.83
C PRO A 41 66.69 -23.73 -26.59
N ASN A 42 67.24 -24.93 -26.75
CA ASN A 42 66.52 -26.18 -26.48
C ASN A 42 66.36 -26.43 -24.96
N LEU A 43 67.35 -26.06 -24.15
CA LEU A 43 67.25 -26.13 -22.69
C LEU A 43 66.31 -25.06 -22.15
N ALA A 44 66.30 -23.87 -22.76
CA ALA A 44 65.34 -22.82 -22.44
C ALA A 44 63.88 -23.26 -22.77
N LEU A 45 63.68 -23.96 -23.89
CA LEU A 45 62.38 -24.54 -24.25
C LEU A 45 61.95 -25.64 -23.27
N ALA A 46 62.86 -26.54 -22.89
CA ALA A 46 62.58 -27.60 -21.91
C ALA A 46 62.25 -27.02 -20.51
N ALA A 47 62.96 -25.97 -20.09
CA ALA A 47 62.67 -25.25 -18.86
C ALA A 47 61.28 -24.58 -18.91
N ALA A 48 60.91 -23.96 -20.02
CA ALA A 48 59.59 -23.38 -20.22
C ALA A 48 58.47 -24.44 -20.22
N GLN A 49 58.68 -25.59 -20.86
CA GLN A 49 57.74 -26.71 -20.84
C GLN A 49 57.57 -27.28 -19.42
N THR A 50 58.66 -27.37 -18.66
CA THR A 50 58.64 -27.81 -17.25
C THR A 50 57.86 -26.81 -16.40
N TYR A 51 58.09 -25.51 -16.59
CA TYR A 51 57.35 -24.44 -15.90
C TYR A 51 55.84 -24.52 -16.16
N ASN A 52 55.43 -24.64 -17.42
CA ASN A 52 54.01 -24.79 -17.78
C ASN A 52 53.39 -26.06 -17.19
N THR A 53 54.17 -27.15 -17.15
CA THR A 53 53.70 -28.41 -16.57
C THR A 53 53.53 -28.28 -15.06
N LEU A 54 54.49 -27.67 -14.35
CA LEU A 54 54.38 -27.40 -12.91
C LEU A 54 53.18 -26.51 -12.58
N ASN A 55 52.93 -25.46 -13.36
CA ASN A 55 51.76 -24.60 -13.18
C ASN A 55 50.45 -25.37 -13.39
N SER A 56 50.36 -26.20 -14.42
CA SER A 56 49.17 -27.01 -14.67
C SER A 56 48.90 -28.01 -13.52
N VAL A 57 49.95 -28.64 -12.98
CA VAL A 57 49.85 -29.55 -11.83
C VAL A 57 49.45 -28.80 -10.56
N ALA A 58 50.06 -27.64 -10.31
CA ALA A 58 49.71 -26.80 -9.17
C ALA A 58 48.24 -26.34 -9.22
N ASN A 59 47.74 -25.94 -10.40
CA ASN A 59 46.34 -25.58 -10.60
C ASN A 59 45.40 -26.77 -10.35
N GLN A 60 45.77 -27.97 -10.80
CA GLN A 60 44.95 -29.17 -10.56
C GLN A 60 44.94 -29.64 -9.10
N MET A 61 46.04 -29.41 -8.36
CA MET A 61 46.13 -29.78 -6.94
C MET A 61 45.45 -28.77 -6.02
N PHE A 62 45.63 -27.48 -6.24
CA PHE A 62 45.16 -26.43 -5.32
C PHE A 62 43.92 -25.67 -5.81
N GLY A 63 43.51 -25.87 -7.06
CA GLY A 63 42.36 -25.21 -7.63
C GLY A 63 41.05 -25.65 -7.00
N ILE A 64 40.13 -24.69 -6.87
CA ILE A 64 38.76 -24.88 -6.39
C ILE A 64 37.90 -25.28 -7.59
N ASP A 65 37.03 -26.27 -7.40
CA ASP A 65 36.11 -26.70 -8.45
C ASP A 65 35.09 -25.60 -8.74
N ALA A 66 35.07 -25.07 -9.97
CA ALA A 66 34.09 -24.10 -10.46
C ALA A 66 33.23 -24.74 -11.55
N ARG A 67 31.94 -24.40 -11.58
CA ARG A 67 31.06 -24.76 -12.70
C ARG A 67 30.98 -23.57 -13.65
N TRP A 68 31.44 -23.77 -14.88
CA TRP A 68 31.51 -22.75 -15.92
C TRP A 68 30.39 -22.94 -16.94
N PHE A 69 29.65 -21.87 -17.24
CA PHE A 69 28.65 -21.83 -18.29
C PHE A 69 29.05 -20.81 -19.33
N ARG A 70 29.22 -21.26 -20.58
CA ARG A 70 29.66 -20.41 -21.68
C ARG A 70 28.49 -19.64 -22.26
N ALA A 71 28.69 -18.35 -22.50
CA ALA A 71 27.75 -17.50 -23.20
C ALA A 71 28.19 -17.40 -24.68
N VAL A 72 27.57 -18.20 -25.56
CA VAL A 72 27.84 -18.16 -27.00
C VAL A 72 27.09 -16.97 -27.62
N PRO A 73 27.79 -16.02 -28.25
CA PRO A 73 27.14 -14.89 -28.92
C PRO A 73 26.36 -15.35 -30.15
N GLN A 74 25.17 -14.79 -30.36
CA GLN A 74 24.39 -15.09 -31.56
C GLN A 74 24.92 -14.27 -32.75
N GLN A 75 25.28 -14.93 -33.86
CA GLN A 75 25.86 -14.23 -35.03
C GLN A 75 24.93 -13.18 -35.64
N ARG A 76 23.60 -13.35 -35.52
CA ARG A 76 22.59 -12.42 -36.02
C ARG A 76 22.56 -11.09 -35.26
N SER A 77 22.99 -11.09 -33.99
CA SER A 77 22.98 -9.92 -33.11
C SER A 77 24.33 -9.20 -33.07
N LYS A 78 25.13 -9.33 -34.14
CA LYS A 78 26.44 -8.69 -34.27
C LYS A 78 26.26 -7.19 -34.52
N ASP A 79 26.73 -6.38 -33.59
CA ASP A 79 26.91 -4.95 -33.80
C ASP A 79 28.36 -4.69 -34.23
N VAL A 80 28.53 -4.13 -35.43
CA VAL A 80 29.85 -3.85 -36.01
C VAL A 80 30.46 -2.57 -35.46
N ILE A 81 29.64 -1.60 -35.02
CA ILE A 81 30.12 -0.29 -34.55
C ILE A 81 30.67 -0.41 -33.13
N PHE A 82 29.93 -1.10 -32.27
CA PHE A 82 30.33 -1.30 -30.87
C PHE A 82 31.18 -2.56 -30.65
N GLN A 83 31.47 -3.30 -31.73
CA GLN A 83 32.27 -4.54 -31.71
C GLN A 83 31.76 -5.55 -30.67
N GLU A 84 30.44 -5.61 -30.50
CA GLU A 84 29.79 -6.43 -29.48
C GLU A 84 28.60 -7.21 -30.04
N TYR A 85 28.18 -8.23 -29.29
CA TYR A 85 26.97 -8.97 -29.60
C TYR A 85 25.88 -8.56 -28.61
N THR A 86 24.73 -8.13 -29.13
CA THR A 86 23.61 -7.67 -28.29
C THR A 86 22.86 -8.83 -27.63
N LEU A 87 22.91 -10.04 -28.21
CA LEU A 87 22.38 -11.26 -27.61
C LEU A 87 23.43 -12.37 -27.47
N SER A 88 23.43 -13.01 -26.31
CA SER A 88 24.20 -14.22 -26.02
C SER A 88 23.29 -15.32 -25.48
N CYS A 89 23.43 -16.53 -26.02
CA CYS A 89 22.79 -17.73 -25.52
C CYS A 89 23.75 -18.46 -24.58
N VAL A 90 23.29 -18.90 -23.42
CA VAL A 90 24.13 -19.69 -22.51
C VAL A 90 24.01 -21.17 -22.87
N GLU A 91 25.14 -21.88 -22.94
CA GLU A 91 25.15 -23.34 -23.11
C GLU A 91 24.65 -24.02 -21.82
N ASP A 92 23.78 -25.02 -21.99
CA ASP A 92 23.09 -25.69 -20.88
C ASP A 92 23.99 -26.67 -20.10
N THR A 93 25.12 -27.10 -20.66
CA THR A 93 26.03 -28.06 -20.02
C THR A 93 27.14 -27.35 -19.24
N PRO A 94 27.24 -27.54 -17.91
CA PRO A 94 28.30 -26.94 -17.11
C PRO A 94 29.64 -27.65 -17.37
N ILE A 95 30.69 -26.87 -17.64
CA ILE A 95 32.06 -27.36 -17.69
C ILE A 95 32.63 -27.25 -16.26
N CYS A 96 33.10 -28.35 -15.70
CA CYS A 96 33.77 -28.34 -14.39
C CYS A 96 35.24 -28.02 -14.59
N LEU A 97 35.71 -26.89 -14.06
CA LEU A 97 37.09 -26.42 -14.16
C LEU A 97 37.64 -26.10 -12.77
N LYS A 98 38.90 -26.45 -12.53
CA LYS A 98 39.63 -26.00 -11.36
C LYS A 98 40.23 -24.62 -11.59
N VAL A 99 39.90 -23.69 -10.68
CA VAL A 99 40.36 -22.30 -10.74
C VAL A 99 41.08 -21.93 -9.45
N VAL A 100 42.15 -21.15 -9.56
CA VAL A 100 42.88 -20.62 -8.41
C VAL A 100 42.42 -19.20 -8.15
N VAL A 101 42.12 -18.89 -6.89
CA VAL A 101 41.74 -17.53 -6.49
C VAL A 101 42.99 -16.67 -6.42
N GLY A 102 42.91 -15.45 -6.94
CA GLY A 102 44.01 -14.49 -6.89
C GLY A 102 44.40 -14.10 -5.45
N PRO A 103 45.51 -13.36 -5.28
CA PRO A 103 46.08 -13.04 -3.97
C PRO A 103 45.16 -12.22 -3.05
N ASN A 104 44.12 -11.58 -3.60
CA ASN A 104 43.14 -10.79 -2.85
C ASN A 104 42.05 -11.66 -2.18
N GLY A 105 42.09 -12.98 -2.36
CA GLY A 105 41.12 -13.90 -1.77
C GLY A 105 39.69 -13.70 -2.27
N PHE A 106 38.74 -14.38 -1.63
CA PHE A 106 37.33 -14.05 -1.80
C PHE A 106 37.03 -12.75 -1.04
N PRO A 107 36.31 -11.79 -1.64
CA PRO A 107 35.90 -10.59 -0.94
C PRO A 107 35.01 -11.00 0.22
N ASP A 108 35.37 -10.52 1.41
CA ASP A 108 34.54 -10.67 2.59
C ASP A 108 33.18 -10.01 2.32
N SER A 109 32.09 -10.52 2.90
CA SER A 109 30.75 -9.95 2.68
C SER A 109 30.53 -8.65 3.46
N LYS A 110 31.60 -7.85 3.62
CA LYS A 110 31.58 -6.55 4.28
C LYS A 110 31.04 -5.51 3.31
N TYR A 111 29.98 -4.84 3.75
CA TYR A 111 29.37 -3.74 3.03
C TYR A 111 30.17 -2.47 3.29
N GLN A 112 30.64 -1.79 2.24
CA GLN A 112 31.10 -0.41 2.37
C GLN A 112 29.97 0.53 1.94
N MET A 113 29.64 1.49 2.81
CA MET A 113 28.67 2.55 2.53
C MET A 113 29.40 3.67 1.81
N ASP A 114 29.17 3.80 0.50
CA ASP A 114 29.56 4.99 -0.27
C ASP A 114 28.36 5.96 -0.34
N LEU A 115 28.61 7.23 -0.68
CA LEU A 115 27.61 8.31 -0.76
C LEU A 115 26.47 8.00 -1.77
N MET A 116 26.68 7.02 -2.66
CA MET A 116 25.71 6.52 -3.64
C MET A 116 25.10 5.16 -3.27
N GLY A 117 25.44 4.56 -2.13
CA GLY A 117 24.80 3.36 -1.59
C GLY A 117 25.75 2.30 -1.01
N LEU A 118 25.17 1.13 -0.71
CA LEU A 118 25.90 -0.07 -0.27
C LEU A 118 26.64 -0.68 -1.47
N GLN A 119 27.97 -0.62 -1.47
CA GLN A 119 28.79 -1.24 -2.51
C GLN A 119 29.60 -2.40 -1.91
N TYR A 120 29.53 -3.56 -2.56
CA TYR A 120 30.38 -4.70 -2.23
C TYR A 120 31.80 -4.44 -2.75
N GLU A 121 32.79 -4.81 -1.96
CA GLU A 121 34.21 -4.56 -2.26
C GLU A 121 34.70 -5.41 -3.45
N LEU A 122 35.47 -4.75 -4.34
CA LEU A 122 36.36 -5.19 -5.43
C LEU A 122 35.98 -6.43 -6.30
N PRO A 123 36.19 -6.37 -7.63
CA PRO A 123 35.95 -7.53 -8.50
C PRO A 123 36.85 -8.70 -8.10
N THR A 124 36.27 -9.90 -7.99
CA THR A 124 37.03 -11.09 -7.59
C THR A 124 37.85 -11.57 -8.77
N GLN A 125 39.15 -11.72 -8.57
CA GLN A 125 40.06 -12.17 -9.62
C GLN A 125 40.34 -13.67 -9.46
N ILE A 126 40.13 -14.43 -10.53
CA ILE A 126 40.51 -15.84 -10.62
C ILE A 126 41.60 -16.02 -11.68
N GLU A 127 42.50 -16.95 -11.42
CA GLU A 127 43.57 -17.35 -12.33
C GLU A 127 43.34 -18.80 -12.80
N ILE A 128 43.47 -19.04 -14.10
CA ILE A 128 43.33 -20.36 -14.74
C ILE A 128 44.52 -20.59 -15.67
N ASP A 129 45.20 -21.72 -15.53
CA ASP A 129 46.29 -22.07 -16.44
C ASP A 129 45.81 -22.25 -17.90
N LYS A 130 46.55 -21.70 -18.87
CA LYS A 130 46.17 -21.71 -20.30
C LYS A 130 46.10 -23.13 -20.86
N LYS A 131 47.11 -23.97 -20.55
CA LYS A 131 47.17 -25.36 -21.04
C LYS A 131 46.02 -26.19 -20.47
N TYR A 132 45.70 -25.98 -19.20
CA TYR A 132 44.56 -26.62 -18.55
C TYR A 132 43.21 -26.21 -19.17
N TRP A 133 43.04 -24.92 -19.46
CA TRP A 133 41.84 -24.40 -20.14
C TRP A 133 41.66 -25.00 -21.54
N GLU A 134 42.72 -24.96 -22.37
CA GLU A 134 42.68 -25.48 -23.75
C GLU A 134 42.41 -26.98 -23.80
N THR A 135 42.89 -27.75 -22.82
CA THR A 135 42.63 -29.19 -22.72
C THR A 135 41.17 -29.48 -22.37
N THR A 136 40.53 -28.62 -21.58
CA THR A 136 39.17 -28.86 -21.06
C THR A 136 38.08 -28.32 -21.98
N VAL A 137 38.32 -27.15 -22.60
CA VAL A 137 37.31 -26.42 -23.40
C VAL A 137 37.57 -26.53 -24.91
N GLY A 138 38.82 -26.80 -25.31
CA GLY A 138 39.25 -26.89 -26.70
C GLY A 138 40.31 -25.83 -27.07
N PHE A 139 41.18 -26.22 -28.00
CA PHE A 139 42.32 -25.41 -28.43
C PHE A 139 41.87 -24.07 -29.05
N GLY A 140 42.53 -22.97 -28.66
CA GLY A 140 42.27 -21.63 -29.19
C GLY A 140 41.03 -20.92 -28.62
N THR A 141 40.38 -21.48 -27.58
CA THR A 141 39.26 -20.82 -26.90
C THR A 141 39.76 -19.94 -25.76
N ALA A 142 39.15 -18.77 -25.57
CA ALA A 142 39.40 -17.89 -24.43
C ALA A 142 38.12 -17.72 -23.59
N PRO A 143 38.21 -17.51 -22.27
CA PRO A 143 37.09 -17.08 -21.45
C PRO A 143 36.41 -15.86 -22.07
N GLN A 144 35.10 -15.86 -22.22
CA GLN A 144 34.38 -14.77 -22.89
C GLN A 144 33.74 -13.83 -21.87
N LYS A 145 33.63 -12.56 -22.24
CA LYS A 145 32.78 -11.62 -21.50
C LYS A 145 31.37 -12.17 -21.48
N LYS A 146 30.69 -12.04 -20.34
CA LYS A 146 29.35 -12.58 -20.05
C LYS A 146 29.27 -14.08 -19.73
N ASP A 147 30.35 -14.84 -19.72
CA ASP A 147 30.33 -16.22 -19.17
C ASP A 147 29.87 -16.22 -17.69
N ILE A 148 29.17 -17.27 -17.26
CA ILE A 148 28.68 -17.43 -15.88
C ILE A 148 29.57 -18.45 -15.17
N VAL A 149 29.99 -18.12 -13.96
CA VAL A 149 30.82 -18.98 -13.11
C VAL A 149 30.11 -19.17 -11.77
N TYR A 150 29.85 -20.42 -11.42
CA TYR A 150 29.39 -20.79 -10.09
C TYR A 150 30.57 -21.29 -9.27
N LEU A 151 30.81 -20.63 -8.14
CA LEU A 151 31.85 -21.01 -7.18
C LEU A 151 31.17 -21.66 -5.95
N PRO A 152 31.48 -22.94 -5.64
CA PRO A 152 30.81 -23.68 -4.57
C PRO A 152 31.20 -23.20 -3.17
N LEU A 153 32.43 -22.69 -2.99
CA LEU A 153 32.88 -22.17 -1.69
C LEU A 153 32.06 -20.97 -1.20
N PRO A 154 31.92 -19.87 -1.98
CA PRO A 154 31.08 -18.75 -1.59
C PRO A 154 29.58 -18.99 -1.86
N ASN A 155 29.21 -20.09 -2.52
CA ASN A 155 27.86 -20.37 -3.04
C ASN A 155 27.23 -19.16 -3.76
N LYS A 156 28.02 -18.50 -4.62
CA LYS A 156 27.62 -17.30 -5.36
C LYS A 156 27.84 -17.49 -6.85
N LEU A 157 26.91 -16.93 -7.63
CA LEU A 157 27.03 -16.82 -9.08
C LEU A 157 27.75 -15.54 -9.46
N TYR A 158 28.72 -15.69 -10.33
CA TYR A 158 29.54 -14.62 -10.88
C TYR A 158 29.44 -14.58 -12.41
N GLN A 159 29.67 -13.41 -12.97
CA GLN A 159 29.76 -13.16 -14.40
C GLN A 159 31.15 -12.64 -14.74
N VAL A 160 31.71 -13.14 -15.84
CA VAL A 160 32.99 -12.66 -16.38
C VAL A 160 32.82 -11.26 -16.98
N GLU A 161 33.56 -10.30 -16.44
CA GLU A 161 33.60 -8.92 -16.94
C GLU A 161 34.72 -8.72 -17.97
N SER A 162 35.91 -9.19 -17.62
CA SER A 162 37.10 -9.13 -18.48
C SER A 162 38.02 -10.31 -18.21
N SER A 163 38.76 -10.72 -19.23
CA SER A 163 39.81 -11.72 -19.14
C SER A 163 41.03 -11.25 -19.92
N PHE A 164 42.21 -11.37 -19.35
CA PHE A 164 43.46 -11.08 -20.04
C PHE A 164 44.49 -12.19 -19.78
N LEU A 165 45.46 -12.28 -20.68
CA LEU A 165 46.48 -13.32 -20.65
C LEU A 165 47.74 -12.78 -19.96
N LYS A 166 48.13 -13.40 -18.85
CA LYS A 166 49.34 -13.08 -18.09
C LYS A 166 50.53 -13.81 -18.70
N ARG A 167 51.57 -13.04 -19.01
CA ARG A 167 52.86 -13.56 -19.50
C ARG A 167 53.76 -13.85 -18.30
N GLY A 168 54.37 -15.04 -18.31
CA GLY A 168 55.22 -15.55 -17.25
C GLY A 168 56.67 -15.67 -17.69
N PHE A 169 57.27 -16.83 -17.41
CA PHE A 169 58.66 -17.15 -17.74
C PHE A 169 58.96 -16.92 -19.23
N MET A 170 60.01 -16.14 -19.52
CA MET A 170 60.43 -15.74 -20.88
C MET A 170 59.31 -15.09 -21.74
N GLU A 171 58.44 -14.28 -21.13
CA GLU A 171 57.28 -13.65 -21.77
C GLU A 171 56.27 -14.61 -22.41
N GLN A 172 56.37 -15.91 -22.12
CA GLN A 172 55.40 -16.86 -22.64
C GLN A 172 54.05 -16.69 -21.92
N GLU A 173 52.98 -16.81 -22.70
CA GLU A 173 51.60 -16.79 -22.25
C GLU A 173 51.28 -18.03 -21.41
N THR A 174 51.01 -17.85 -20.11
CA THR A 174 50.87 -19.00 -19.18
C THR A 174 49.51 -19.08 -18.50
N THR A 175 48.95 -17.95 -18.06
CA THR A 175 47.74 -17.97 -17.21
C THR A 175 46.69 -16.97 -17.69
N TRP A 176 45.43 -17.38 -17.72
CA TRP A 176 44.27 -16.50 -17.86
C TRP A 176 43.92 -15.88 -16.53
N VAL A 177 43.88 -14.56 -16.48
CA VAL A 177 43.40 -13.81 -15.33
C VAL A 177 42.03 -13.26 -15.67
N VAL A 178 41.01 -13.66 -14.91
CA VAL A 178 39.61 -13.34 -15.15
C VAL A 178 39.08 -12.51 -14.00
N ASN A 179 38.51 -11.36 -14.32
CA ASN A 179 37.83 -10.49 -13.36
C ASN A 179 36.34 -10.81 -13.39
N LEU A 180 35.80 -11.09 -12.20
CA LEU A 180 34.42 -11.50 -12.01
C LEU A 180 33.61 -10.41 -11.29
N ARG A 181 32.35 -10.29 -11.69
CA ARG A 181 31.32 -9.45 -11.07
C ARG A 181 30.17 -10.32 -10.55
N LYS A 182 29.42 -9.88 -9.53
CA LYS A 182 28.20 -10.59 -9.10
C LYS A 182 27.23 -10.70 -10.29
N TYR A 183 26.70 -11.90 -10.53
CA TYR A 183 25.72 -12.13 -11.57
C TYR A 183 24.41 -11.35 -11.29
N GLN A 184 23.90 -10.66 -12.31
CA GLN A 184 22.59 -10.00 -12.32
C GLN A 184 21.86 -10.41 -13.60
N PRO A 185 20.56 -10.75 -13.54
CA PRO A 185 19.83 -11.14 -14.73
C PRO A 185 19.68 -9.94 -15.67
N GLU A 186 20.15 -10.07 -16.90
CA GLU A 186 20.01 -9.06 -17.96
C GLU A 186 19.04 -9.56 -19.04
N ALA A 187 18.12 -8.70 -19.49
CA ALA A 187 17.19 -9.01 -20.58
C ALA A 187 17.87 -9.30 -21.93
N SER A 188 19.17 -9.00 -22.06
CA SER A 188 19.98 -9.23 -23.26
C SER A 188 20.39 -10.70 -23.45
N ARG A 189 20.09 -11.58 -22.48
CA ARG A 189 20.55 -12.97 -22.46
C ARG A 189 19.39 -13.95 -22.52
N ARG A 190 19.48 -14.91 -23.44
CA ARG A 190 18.53 -16.04 -23.49
C ARG A 190 19.13 -17.19 -22.70
N GLU A 191 18.64 -17.37 -21.49
CA GLU A 191 18.99 -18.48 -20.60
C GLU A 191 18.14 -19.69 -20.95
N GLY A 192 18.79 -20.85 -21.09
CA GLY A 192 18.08 -22.12 -21.28
C GLY A 192 17.30 -22.53 -20.03
N GLU A 193 16.26 -23.32 -20.23
CA GLU A 193 15.26 -23.66 -19.21
C GLU A 193 15.86 -24.46 -18.03
N ALA A 194 16.84 -25.33 -18.31
CA ALA A 194 17.56 -26.11 -17.29
C ALA A 194 18.52 -25.26 -16.42
N LEU A 195 19.05 -24.17 -16.98
CA LEU A 195 19.90 -23.24 -16.24
C LEU A 195 19.07 -22.45 -15.23
N LYS A 196 17.84 -22.06 -15.58
CA LYS A 196 16.91 -21.37 -14.66
C LYS A 196 16.53 -22.25 -13.48
N GLU A 197 16.17 -23.52 -13.70
CA GLU A 197 15.87 -24.45 -12.61
C GLU A 197 17.08 -24.69 -11.69
N THR A 198 18.29 -24.71 -12.27
CA THR A 198 19.52 -24.85 -11.50
C THR A 198 19.80 -23.60 -10.69
N ILE A 199 19.64 -22.41 -11.28
CA ILE A 199 19.79 -21.12 -10.58
C ILE A 199 18.77 -21.01 -9.44
N ASP A 200 17.49 -21.28 -9.70
CA ASP A 200 16.43 -21.22 -8.70
C ASP A 200 16.65 -22.21 -7.54
N LYS A 201 17.21 -23.40 -7.80
CA LYS A 201 17.55 -24.37 -6.75
C LYS A 201 18.74 -23.93 -5.87
N TYR A 202 19.70 -23.18 -6.42
CA TYR A 202 20.91 -22.76 -5.69
C TYR A 202 20.83 -21.32 -5.16
N THR A 203 19.89 -20.50 -5.63
CA THR A 203 19.74 -19.11 -5.21
C THR A 203 18.35 -18.87 -4.63
N VAL A 204 18.26 -18.78 -3.30
CA VAL A 204 17.09 -18.16 -2.67
C VAL A 204 17.32 -16.65 -2.71
N GLY A 205 16.48 -15.93 -3.47
CA GLY A 205 16.59 -14.48 -3.57
C GLY A 205 16.26 -13.81 -2.23
N GLU A 206 17.04 -12.80 -1.84
CA GLU A 206 16.71 -11.94 -0.68
C GLU A 206 15.30 -11.33 -0.84
N GLN A 207 14.87 -11.02 -2.07
CA GLN A 207 13.53 -10.52 -2.36
C GLN A 207 12.41 -11.53 -2.07
N GLU A 208 12.66 -12.84 -2.18
CA GLU A 208 11.64 -13.84 -1.87
C GLU A 208 11.55 -14.07 -0.35
N LEU A 209 12.69 -14.00 0.36
CA LEU A 209 12.75 -14.17 1.81
C LEU A 209 12.30 -12.92 2.59
N PHE A 210 12.59 -11.72 2.07
CA PHE A 210 12.33 -10.45 2.74
C PHE A 210 11.26 -9.60 2.06
N GLY A 211 10.81 -9.94 0.85
CA GLY A 211 9.82 -9.16 0.10
C GLY A 211 8.48 -9.07 0.82
N GLU A 212 7.99 -10.17 1.37
CA GLU A 212 6.75 -10.20 2.15
C GLU A 212 6.87 -9.33 3.42
N ALA A 213 7.97 -9.47 4.16
CA ALA A 213 8.21 -8.68 5.36
C ALA A 213 8.40 -7.17 5.07
N ILE A 214 8.99 -6.82 3.91
CA ILE A 214 9.13 -5.42 3.47
C ILE A 214 7.77 -4.87 3.04
N GLN A 215 6.99 -5.64 2.27
CA GLN A 215 5.64 -5.27 1.85
C GLN A 215 4.74 -5.03 3.06
N ASP A 216 4.78 -5.92 4.06
CA ASP A 216 4.05 -5.80 5.32
C ASP A 216 4.44 -4.56 6.12
N ASN A 217 5.74 -4.25 6.18
CA ASN A 217 6.21 -3.05 6.85
C ASN A 217 5.80 -1.78 6.10
N ILE A 218 5.88 -1.79 4.76
CA ILE A 218 5.40 -0.69 3.92
C ILE A 218 3.90 -0.50 4.12
N GLU A 219 3.11 -1.56 4.16
CA GLU A 219 1.67 -1.52 4.38
C GLU A 219 1.29 -1.03 5.79
N LYS A 220 2.07 -1.38 6.82
CA LYS A 220 1.91 -0.84 8.18
C LYS A 220 2.29 0.65 8.29
N LEU A 221 3.34 1.09 7.58
CA LEU A 221 3.83 2.47 7.61
C LEU A 221 2.99 3.42 6.75
N THR A 222 2.50 2.94 5.60
CA THR A 222 1.67 3.73 4.71
C THR A 222 0.21 3.61 5.14
N ASP A 223 -0.24 4.56 5.97
CA ASP A 223 -1.68 4.67 6.28
C ASP A 223 -2.44 5.26 5.08
N LYS A 224 -2.47 4.50 3.97
CA LYS A 224 -3.25 4.78 2.76
C LYS A 224 -4.74 4.98 3.08
N LYS A 225 -5.19 4.54 4.26
CA LYS A 225 -6.57 4.65 4.76
C LYS A 225 -6.94 6.10 5.15
N GLN A 226 -5.97 6.93 5.52
CA GLN A 226 -6.19 8.35 5.87
C GLN A 226 -5.97 9.31 4.69
N THR A 227 -5.17 8.90 3.69
CA THR A 227 -4.65 9.80 2.64
C THR A 227 -5.30 9.64 1.26
N SER A 228 -6.16 8.63 1.08
CA SER A 228 -6.90 8.41 -0.17
C SER A 228 -8.11 9.35 -0.29
N ALA A 229 -8.14 10.17 -1.35
CA ALA A 229 -9.27 11.04 -1.69
C ALA A 229 -10.49 10.29 -2.28
N PHE A 230 -10.37 8.98 -2.54
CA PHE A 230 -11.45 8.14 -3.07
C PHE A 230 -11.94 7.17 -1.97
N ASN A 231 -12.77 7.69 -1.06
CA ASN A 231 -13.34 6.91 0.05
C ASN A 231 -14.75 6.36 -0.26
N SER A 232 -15.06 5.99 -1.51
CA SER A 232 -16.42 5.55 -1.87
C SER A 232 -16.49 4.61 -3.09
N THR A 233 -15.59 3.63 -3.17
CA THR A 233 -15.68 2.53 -4.15
C THR A 233 -16.11 1.24 -3.44
N SER A 234 -16.46 0.19 -4.21
CA SER A 234 -16.84 -1.17 -3.75
C SER A 234 -15.81 -1.90 -2.85
N GLN A 235 -14.73 -1.22 -2.49
CA GLN A 235 -13.68 -1.66 -1.57
C GLN A 235 -13.88 -1.14 -0.14
N ASP A 236 -14.88 -0.28 0.12
CA ASP A 236 -15.20 0.14 1.49
C ASP A 236 -16.05 -0.93 2.20
N ILE A 237 -15.37 -1.80 2.96
CA ILE A 237 -16.00 -2.87 3.76
C ILE A 237 -16.83 -2.28 4.91
N TYR A 238 -16.55 -1.03 5.32
CA TYR A 238 -17.05 -0.46 6.58
C TYR A 238 -18.31 0.37 6.42
N LYS A 239 -18.67 0.83 5.21
CA LYS A 239 -19.90 1.57 4.97
C LYS A 239 -20.55 1.21 3.63
N THR A 240 -21.87 1.09 3.65
CA THR A 240 -22.70 1.01 2.45
C THR A 240 -23.40 2.33 2.24
N LEU A 241 -23.27 2.86 1.02
CA LEU A 241 -23.95 4.08 0.57
C LEU A 241 -25.13 3.68 -0.32
N ASP A 242 -26.21 4.44 -0.25
CA ASP A 242 -27.27 4.33 -1.26
C ASP A 242 -26.72 4.73 -2.64
N SER A 243 -27.01 3.93 -3.66
CA SER A 243 -26.69 4.17 -5.06
C SER A 243 -27.15 5.54 -5.60
N SER A 244 -28.23 6.08 -5.02
CA SER A 244 -28.79 7.38 -5.40
C SER A 244 -28.23 8.56 -4.59
N LEU A 245 -27.39 8.30 -3.58
CA LEU A 245 -26.79 9.35 -2.76
C LEU A 245 -25.76 10.14 -3.57
N ARG A 246 -26.07 11.41 -3.81
CA ARG A 246 -25.14 12.33 -4.46
C ARG A 246 -24.12 12.86 -3.45
N THR A 247 -22.84 12.63 -3.75
CA THR A 247 -21.73 13.31 -3.08
C THR A 247 -21.40 14.58 -3.87
N VAL A 248 -21.39 15.73 -3.21
CA VAL A 248 -21.08 17.03 -3.82
C VAL A 248 -19.71 17.49 -3.33
N ASN A 249 -18.84 17.88 -4.24
CA ASN A 249 -17.55 18.46 -3.89
C ASN A 249 -17.79 19.85 -3.29
N TYR A 250 -17.36 20.01 -2.04
CA TYR A 250 -17.51 21.25 -1.28
C TYR A 250 -16.36 21.34 -0.27
N ASN A 251 -15.56 22.39 -0.39
CA ASN A 251 -14.48 22.65 0.55
C ASN A 251 -15.03 23.42 1.75
N LEU A 252 -15.24 22.73 2.86
CA LEU A 252 -15.50 23.36 4.15
C LEU A 252 -14.16 23.87 4.70
N ASP A 253 -13.85 25.13 4.39
CA ASP A 253 -12.68 25.82 4.92
C ASP A 253 -13.03 26.58 6.20
N ILE A 254 -12.31 26.29 7.28
CA ILE A 254 -12.36 27.02 8.53
C ILE A 254 -11.01 27.70 8.74
N HIS A 255 -10.92 28.98 8.34
CA HIS A 255 -9.74 29.81 8.53
C HIS A 255 -8.42 29.16 8.05
N GLY A 256 -8.40 28.70 6.80
CA GLY A 256 -7.23 28.11 6.13
C GLY A 256 -7.04 26.62 6.37
N VAL A 257 -7.98 25.97 7.08
CA VAL A 257 -7.98 24.51 7.30
C VAL A 257 -9.19 23.92 6.59
N ILE A 258 -8.93 23.10 5.58
CA ILE A 258 -9.98 22.34 4.88
C ILE A 258 -10.38 21.17 5.77
N VAL A 259 -11.56 21.28 6.40
CA VAL A 259 -12.12 20.25 7.30
C VAL A 259 -12.80 19.13 6.52
N ALA A 260 -13.43 19.46 5.39
CA ALA A 260 -14.05 18.48 4.49
C ALA A 260 -13.94 18.97 3.05
N GLN A 261 -13.76 18.05 2.10
CA GLN A 261 -13.70 18.32 0.65
C GLN A 261 -14.96 17.87 -0.09
N SER A 262 -15.79 17.05 0.57
CA SER A 262 -17.03 16.53 0.03
C SER A 262 -18.12 16.52 1.09
N LEU A 263 -19.37 16.68 0.64
CA LEU A 263 -20.55 16.58 1.47
C LEU A 263 -21.54 15.57 0.88
N TYR A 264 -22.31 14.94 1.75
CA TYR A 264 -23.43 14.08 1.36
C TYR A 264 -24.70 14.92 1.26
N GLU A 265 -25.35 14.91 0.09
CA GLU A 265 -26.68 15.48 -0.05
C GLU A 265 -27.73 14.46 0.39
N MET A 266 -28.07 14.47 1.68
CA MET A 266 -28.98 13.49 2.31
C MET A 266 -30.40 13.47 1.70
N LYS A 267 -30.79 14.48 0.92
CA LYS A 267 -32.08 14.50 0.21
C LYS A 267 -32.09 13.61 -1.05
N SER A 268 -30.91 13.36 -1.62
CA SER A 268 -30.78 12.64 -2.89
C SER A 268 -31.02 11.14 -2.76
N SER A 269 -30.98 10.60 -1.53
CA SER A 269 -31.23 9.17 -1.30
C SER A 269 -32.70 8.82 -1.54
N ALA A 270 -32.92 7.79 -2.36
CA ALA A 270 -34.23 7.22 -2.63
C ALA A 270 -34.69 6.28 -1.50
N PHE A 271 -33.75 5.76 -0.70
CA PHE A 271 -34.03 4.95 0.48
C PHE A 271 -33.92 5.73 1.79
N PHE A 272 -34.59 5.24 2.84
CA PHE A 272 -34.60 5.82 4.19
C PHE A 272 -33.20 5.92 4.84
N ASN A 273 -32.25 5.08 4.42
CA ASN A 273 -30.90 5.02 4.98
C ASN A 273 -29.87 5.45 3.92
N ALA A 274 -29.46 6.72 3.96
CA ALA A 274 -28.48 7.29 3.01
C ALA A 274 -27.07 6.68 3.18
N VAL A 275 -26.61 6.57 4.43
CA VAL A 275 -25.30 6.02 4.79
C VAL A 275 -25.50 5.01 5.91
N ARG A 276 -25.06 3.77 5.71
CA ARG A 276 -25.08 2.73 6.74
C ARG A 276 -23.66 2.26 7.01
N TYR A 277 -23.27 2.28 8.27
CA TYR A 277 -22.01 1.68 8.72
C TYR A 277 -22.23 0.18 8.92
N ASN A 278 -21.33 -0.64 8.36
CA ASN A 278 -21.40 -2.11 8.42
C ASN A 278 -20.77 -2.68 9.70
N ALA A 279 -19.93 -1.89 10.38
CA ALA A 279 -19.35 -2.28 11.65
C ALA A 279 -20.44 -2.28 12.73
N SER A 280 -20.63 -3.42 13.39
CA SER A 280 -21.45 -3.50 14.59
C SER A 280 -20.62 -3.04 15.79
N ASP A 281 -21.09 -2.03 16.50
CA ASP A 281 -20.57 -1.66 17.82
C ASP A 281 -21.49 -2.25 18.90
N HIS A 282 -20.92 -2.87 19.92
CA HIS A 282 -21.66 -3.40 21.06
C HIS A 282 -21.72 -2.30 22.14
N ILE A 283 -22.78 -1.49 22.07
CA ILE A 283 -23.00 -0.41 23.03
C ILE A 283 -23.60 -1.00 24.32
N THR A 284 -22.83 -1.01 25.39
CA THR A 284 -23.24 -1.47 26.73
C THR A 284 -23.56 -0.28 27.62
N THR A 285 -24.47 -0.43 28.59
CA THR A 285 -24.94 0.65 29.49
C THR A 285 -23.89 1.24 30.44
N THR A 286 -22.61 0.99 30.22
CA THR A 286 -21.48 1.57 30.95
C THR A 286 -20.48 2.24 30.00
N SER A 287 -20.74 2.21 28.68
CA SER A 287 -19.82 2.72 27.69
C SER A 287 -19.98 4.23 27.52
N ASP A 288 -18.89 4.97 27.65
CA ASP A 288 -18.84 6.38 27.29
C ASP A 288 -18.63 6.54 25.78
N ARG A 289 -19.24 7.56 25.19
CA ARG A 289 -19.18 7.85 23.75
C ARG A 289 -19.15 9.35 23.48
N ALA A 290 -18.44 9.73 22.42
CA ALA A 290 -18.46 11.08 21.88
C ALA A 290 -18.80 10.99 20.39
N LEU A 291 -19.80 11.74 19.96
CA LEU A 291 -20.19 11.90 18.57
C LEU A 291 -19.80 13.31 18.13
N THR A 292 -19.05 13.41 17.04
CA THR A 292 -18.71 14.68 16.39
C THR A 292 -19.23 14.67 14.97
N SER A 293 -20.06 15.64 14.61
CA SER A 293 -20.65 15.73 13.27
C SER A 293 -20.78 17.17 12.81
N TRP A 294 -20.54 17.41 11.52
CA TRP A 294 -20.80 18.68 10.88
C TRP A 294 -22.09 18.59 10.06
N VAL A 295 -23.02 19.52 10.32
CA VAL A 295 -24.31 19.55 9.63
C VAL A 295 -24.62 20.94 9.11
N MET A 296 -25.30 20.97 7.97
CA MET A 296 -25.85 22.18 7.36
C MET A 296 -27.37 22.02 7.25
N PRO A 297 -28.15 22.56 8.19
CA PRO A 297 -29.60 22.49 8.15
C PRO A 297 -30.12 23.12 6.86
N LYS A 298 -31.02 22.41 6.17
CA LYS A 298 -31.74 22.91 5.01
C LYS A 298 -33.23 22.76 5.25
N ASN A 299 -33.98 23.82 4.95
CA ASN A 299 -35.42 23.78 5.02
C ASN A 299 -35.99 23.35 3.67
N PHE A 300 -36.61 22.16 3.66
CA PHE A 300 -37.23 21.58 2.46
C PHE A 300 -38.76 21.62 2.50
N ALA A 301 -39.36 22.24 3.53
CA ALA A 301 -40.80 22.24 3.71
C ALA A 301 -41.52 22.95 2.53
N VAL A 302 -42.45 22.22 1.91
CA VAL A 302 -43.13 22.63 0.68
C VAL A 302 -44.35 23.54 0.96
N LYS A 303 -44.98 23.45 2.15
CA LYS A 303 -46.15 24.24 2.56
C LYS A 303 -46.19 24.44 4.08
N GLU A 304 -46.57 25.64 4.52
CA GLU A 304 -46.89 25.96 5.92
C GLU A 304 -48.41 25.82 6.14
N TYR A 305 -48.79 25.32 7.32
CA TYR A 305 -50.18 25.14 7.76
C TYR A 305 -50.42 26.01 8.98
N ASP A 306 -51.59 26.65 9.06
CA ASP A 306 -51.97 27.41 10.24
C ASP A 306 -52.48 26.45 11.32
N VAL A 307 -52.00 26.64 12.54
CA VAL A 307 -52.47 25.88 13.71
C VAL A 307 -53.59 26.67 14.37
N GLU A 308 -54.79 26.10 14.34
CA GLU A 308 -55.99 26.74 14.90
C GLU A 308 -56.07 26.55 16.42
N LEU A 309 -55.70 25.36 16.91
CA LEU A 309 -55.81 24.98 18.31
C LEU A 309 -54.68 24.03 18.72
N ILE A 310 -54.13 24.24 19.91
CA ILE A 310 -53.27 23.31 20.63
C ILE A 310 -53.90 23.08 22.00
N GLU A 311 -54.36 21.86 22.28
CA GLU A 311 -55.02 21.51 23.53
C GLU A 311 -54.29 20.37 24.22
N LYS A 312 -53.99 20.51 25.51
CA LYS A 312 -53.43 19.42 26.32
C LYS A 312 -54.56 18.48 26.72
N ASN A 313 -54.44 17.20 26.38
CA ASN A 313 -55.42 16.20 26.80
C ASN A 313 -54.69 15.01 27.43
N GLY A 314 -54.82 14.88 28.76
CA GLY A 314 -54.15 13.83 29.54
C GLY A 314 -54.88 12.49 29.57
N THR A 315 -56.00 12.38 28.85
CA THR A 315 -56.87 11.18 28.79
C THR A 315 -56.71 10.40 27.48
N LEU A 316 -55.79 10.82 26.62
CA LEU A 316 -55.54 10.21 25.32
C LEU A 316 -54.87 8.83 25.45
N THR A 317 -54.98 8.03 24.39
CA THR A 317 -54.23 6.78 24.22
C THR A 317 -52.75 7.03 24.56
N PRO A 318 -52.20 6.39 25.62
CA PRO A 318 -50.77 6.49 25.90
C PRO A 318 -50.02 6.01 24.65
N PRO A 319 -49.11 6.80 24.03
CA PRO A 319 -48.29 7.91 24.57
C PRO A 319 -48.59 9.36 24.07
N ALA A 320 -49.82 9.70 23.66
CA ALA A 320 -50.15 11.05 23.16
C ALA A 320 -50.53 12.05 24.28
N ASN A 321 -50.13 13.33 24.14
CA ASN A 321 -50.29 14.36 25.18
C ASN A 321 -51.08 15.61 24.72
N TYR A 322 -51.04 15.91 23.43
CA TYR A 322 -51.62 17.14 22.85
C TYR A 322 -52.46 16.84 21.62
N ILE A 323 -53.51 17.62 21.42
CA ILE A 323 -54.30 17.67 20.19
C ILE A 323 -53.92 18.94 19.43
N ILE A 324 -53.53 18.78 18.17
CA ILE A 324 -53.16 19.90 17.30
C ILE A 324 -54.12 19.91 16.11
N LYS A 325 -54.84 21.03 15.94
CA LYS A 325 -55.75 21.22 14.81
C LYS A 325 -55.09 22.09 13.73
N LEU A 326 -54.98 21.55 12.51
CA LEU A 326 -54.35 22.20 11.36
C LEU A 326 -55.39 22.68 10.33
N VAL A 327 -55.12 23.83 9.73
CA VAL A 327 -55.91 24.42 8.63
C VAL A 327 -54.95 24.86 7.51
N PRO A 328 -55.21 24.54 6.23
CA PRO A 328 -56.31 23.74 5.69
C PRO A 328 -56.09 22.22 5.85
N THR A 329 -57.18 21.45 5.93
CA THR A 329 -57.18 19.97 6.12
C THR A 329 -56.90 19.17 4.84
N SER A 330 -56.39 19.80 3.80
CA SER A 330 -56.31 19.24 2.45
C SER A 330 -55.28 18.11 2.27
N ARG A 331 -54.39 17.90 3.25
CA ARG A 331 -53.38 16.85 3.24
C ARG A 331 -53.51 16.01 4.51
N ARG A 332 -53.59 14.69 4.33
CA ARG A 332 -53.48 13.71 5.42
C ARG A 332 -52.00 13.53 5.79
N PHE A 333 -51.71 13.53 7.08
CA PHE A 333 -50.42 13.17 7.66
C PHE A 333 -50.52 11.79 8.30
N PHE A 334 -49.41 11.05 8.32
CA PHE A 334 -49.37 9.68 8.81
C PHE A 334 -48.80 9.62 10.23
N ILE A 335 -49.02 8.49 10.89
CA ILE A 335 -48.40 8.20 12.19
C ILE A 335 -46.88 8.28 12.05
N ASP A 336 -46.20 8.76 13.10
CA ASP A 336 -44.75 9.04 13.17
C ASP A 336 -44.24 10.27 12.43
N ASP A 337 -45.07 10.97 11.65
CA ASP A 337 -44.71 12.26 11.06
C ASP A 337 -44.37 13.29 12.16
N VAL A 338 -43.37 14.14 11.89
CA VAL A 338 -42.89 15.16 12.82
C VAL A 338 -43.24 16.55 12.30
N PHE A 339 -44.03 17.28 13.07
CA PHE A 339 -44.30 18.69 12.84
C PHE A 339 -43.26 19.56 13.55
N THR A 340 -42.74 20.54 12.83
CA THR A 340 -42.07 21.70 13.43
C THR A 340 -43.07 22.84 13.48
N ILE A 341 -43.37 23.32 14.68
CA ILE A 341 -44.34 24.38 14.94
C ILE A 341 -43.58 25.62 15.40
N SER A 342 -43.79 26.73 14.70
CA SER A 342 -43.08 27.98 14.99
C SER A 342 -44.05 29.16 15.01
N ARG A 343 -43.73 30.13 15.86
CA ARG A 343 -44.43 31.41 15.93
C ARG A 343 -43.45 32.55 15.70
N PRO A 344 -43.82 33.58 14.92
CA PRO A 344 -43.06 34.82 14.85
C PRO A 344 -42.92 35.43 16.26
N GLY A 345 -41.70 35.63 16.74
CA GLY A 345 -41.45 36.14 18.11
C GLY A 345 -40.83 35.14 19.10
N ALA A 346 -40.23 34.04 18.60
CA ALA A 346 -39.25 33.15 19.27
C ALA A 346 -39.74 31.81 19.83
N LEU A 347 -41.04 31.49 19.80
CA LEU A 347 -41.49 30.14 20.18
C LEU A 347 -41.37 29.18 19.00
N ASN A 348 -40.66 28.08 19.21
CA ASN A 348 -40.45 27.04 18.20
C ASN A 348 -40.29 25.69 18.91
N PHE A 349 -41.03 24.67 18.49
CA PHE A 349 -41.01 23.34 19.07
C PHE A 349 -41.40 22.29 18.02
N TYR A 350 -41.28 21.01 18.38
CA TYR A 350 -41.71 19.91 17.53
C TYR A 350 -42.80 19.09 18.21
N ALA A 351 -43.59 18.40 17.40
CA ALA A 351 -44.63 17.48 17.84
C ALA A 351 -44.63 16.26 16.93
N LYS A 352 -44.66 15.06 17.50
CA LYS A 352 -44.70 13.79 16.75
C LYS A 352 -46.13 13.26 16.72
N ILE A 353 -46.65 12.89 15.55
CA ILE A 353 -48.00 12.32 15.43
C ILE A 353 -47.99 10.87 15.95
N ILE A 354 -48.92 10.55 16.83
CA ILE A 354 -49.12 9.20 17.40
C ILE A 354 -50.38 8.56 16.81
N ASP A 355 -51.41 9.36 16.56
CA ASP A 355 -52.70 8.88 16.07
C ASP A 355 -53.32 9.89 15.09
N ASP A 356 -53.84 9.38 13.97
CA ASP A 356 -54.48 10.12 12.87
C ASP A 356 -55.98 9.84 12.74
N ASN A 357 -56.60 9.21 13.73
CA ASN A 357 -58.02 8.82 13.73
C ASN A 357 -59.01 9.95 13.39
N ASP A 358 -58.68 11.21 13.70
CA ASP A 358 -59.54 12.38 13.46
C ASP A 358 -59.10 13.29 12.28
N PHE A 359 -58.37 12.74 11.31
CA PHE A 359 -57.84 13.50 10.17
C PHE A 359 -58.90 14.31 9.40
N ASN A 360 -60.14 13.81 9.31
CA ASN A 360 -61.26 14.48 8.62
C ASN A 360 -61.59 15.85 9.21
N THR A 361 -61.31 16.04 10.51
CA THR A 361 -61.53 17.31 11.23
C THR A 361 -60.27 18.19 11.31
N GLY A 362 -59.16 17.72 10.74
CA GLY A 362 -57.85 18.36 10.82
C GLY A 362 -57.15 18.20 12.16
N ARG A 363 -57.65 17.33 13.04
CA ARG A 363 -57.10 17.09 14.37
C ARG A 363 -56.13 15.92 14.35
N TYR A 364 -54.94 16.15 14.91
CA TYR A 364 -53.90 15.15 15.06
C TYR A 364 -53.53 15.02 16.53
N TYR A 365 -53.39 13.77 16.98
CA TYR A 365 -52.95 13.45 18.33
C TYR A 365 -51.43 13.36 18.33
N CYS A 366 -50.80 14.26 19.05
CA CYS A 366 -49.37 14.46 19.02
C CYS A 366 -48.73 14.26 20.39
N LYS A 367 -47.51 13.72 20.39
CA LYS A 367 -46.61 13.69 21.54
C LYS A 367 -45.64 14.87 21.44
N ILE A 368 -45.58 15.64 22.53
CA ILE A 368 -44.53 16.64 22.80
C ILE A 368 -43.79 16.12 24.02
N ASP A 369 -42.46 16.06 23.94
CA ASP A 369 -41.63 15.53 25.02
C ASP A 369 -41.63 16.46 26.25
N GLU A 370 -41.57 15.90 27.46
CA GLU A 370 -41.73 16.64 28.72
C GLU A 370 -40.67 17.73 28.93
N ASP A 371 -39.41 17.45 28.53
CA ASP A 371 -38.31 18.41 28.55
C ASP A 371 -38.59 19.63 27.66
N VAL A 372 -39.29 19.43 26.53
CA VAL A 372 -39.69 20.51 25.60
C VAL A 372 -40.82 21.33 26.22
N GLU A 373 -41.81 20.68 26.83
CA GLU A 373 -42.89 21.37 27.56
C GLU A 373 -42.32 22.24 28.70
N THR A 374 -41.37 21.70 29.46
CA THR A 374 -40.71 22.41 30.56
C THR A 374 -39.95 23.64 30.05
N TYR A 375 -39.25 23.51 28.92
CA TYR A 375 -38.58 24.65 28.28
C TYR A 375 -39.57 25.70 27.77
N LEU A 376 -40.65 25.29 27.11
CA LEU A 376 -41.70 26.21 26.65
C LEU A 376 -42.37 26.94 27.81
N ASN A 377 -42.68 26.23 28.89
CA ASN A 377 -43.25 26.82 30.11
C ASN A 377 -42.30 27.84 30.75
N SER A 378 -40.98 27.61 30.68
CA SER A 378 -39.97 28.57 31.17
C SER A 378 -39.93 29.87 30.35
N LEU A 379 -40.26 29.81 29.06
CA LEU A 379 -40.36 30.98 28.20
C LEU A 379 -41.71 31.68 28.36
N ASN A 380 -42.80 30.91 28.38
CA ASN A 380 -44.15 31.41 28.58
C ASN A 380 -45.09 30.29 29.04
N SER A 381 -45.67 30.40 30.23
CA SER A 381 -46.59 29.40 30.78
C SER A 381 -47.90 29.22 29.99
N ASN A 382 -48.30 30.21 29.17
CA ASN A 382 -49.52 30.18 28.37
C ASN A 382 -49.28 29.86 26.89
N TRP A 383 -48.15 29.25 26.53
CA TRP A 383 -47.79 29.00 25.14
C TRP A 383 -48.87 28.24 24.35
N ALA A 384 -49.54 27.25 24.96
CA ALA A 384 -50.54 26.42 24.26
C ALA A 384 -51.81 27.18 23.83
N SER A 385 -52.22 28.22 24.57
CA SER A 385 -53.43 29.01 24.26
C SER A 385 -53.19 30.14 23.27
N MET A 386 -51.93 30.34 22.84
CA MET A 386 -51.57 31.40 21.92
C MET A 386 -51.95 31.06 20.48
N ARG A 387 -52.33 32.09 19.71
CA ARG A 387 -52.68 31.98 18.30
C ARG A 387 -51.50 32.33 17.39
N ASN A 388 -51.67 32.06 16.09
CA ASN A 388 -50.71 32.35 15.02
C ASN A 388 -49.48 31.44 15.01
N TYR A 389 -49.66 30.19 15.42
CA TYR A 389 -48.68 29.14 15.19
C TYR A 389 -48.75 28.66 13.76
N LYS A 390 -47.58 28.45 13.15
CA LYS A 390 -47.44 27.82 11.85
C LYS A 390 -46.76 26.48 12.00
N ALA A 391 -47.40 25.43 11.50
CA ALA A 391 -46.86 24.09 11.44
C ALA A 391 -46.28 23.81 10.06
N LYS A 392 -45.14 23.13 10.03
CA LYS A 392 -44.56 22.56 8.82
C LYS A 392 -44.15 21.13 9.07
N LEU A 393 -44.37 20.27 8.08
CA LEU A 393 -43.81 18.92 8.09
C LEU A 393 -42.31 19.04 7.83
N GLN A 394 -41.51 18.65 8.81
CA GLN A 394 -40.05 18.69 8.70
C GLN A 394 -39.46 17.50 9.46
N GLU A 395 -38.78 16.64 8.70
CA GLU A 395 -38.04 15.52 9.28
C GLU A 395 -36.89 16.02 10.16
N PRO A 396 -36.61 15.31 11.27
CA PRO A 396 -35.46 15.64 12.12
C PRO A 396 -34.15 15.38 11.39
N ILE A 397 -33.13 16.17 11.72
CA ILE A 397 -31.77 15.93 11.22
C ILE A 397 -31.23 14.72 11.99
N ASN A 398 -31.02 13.61 11.28
CA ASN A 398 -30.40 12.43 11.84
C ASN A 398 -28.87 12.62 11.89
N LEU A 399 -28.28 12.56 13.09
CA LEU A 399 -26.82 12.57 13.24
C LEU A 399 -26.26 11.16 13.24
N ILE A 400 -26.92 10.25 13.95
CA ILE A 400 -26.65 8.82 13.96
C ILE A 400 -27.89 8.07 14.44
N ASP A 401 -28.16 6.93 13.80
CA ASP A 401 -29.19 5.99 14.22
C ASP A 401 -28.61 4.58 14.26
N GLY A 402 -28.51 4.03 15.46
CA GLY A 402 -27.99 2.69 15.73
C GLY A 402 -28.84 1.92 16.73
N ILE A 403 -30.15 2.20 16.80
CA ILE A 403 -31.08 1.46 17.66
C ILE A 403 -31.45 0.14 16.99
N ASN A 404 -31.23 -0.98 17.70
CA ASN A 404 -31.72 -2.30 17.29
C ASN A 404 -33.24 -2.44 17.52
N GLU A 405 -33.85 -3.46 16.90
CA GLU A 405 -35.29 -3.77 17.04
C GLU A 405 -35.76 -3.95 18.50
N THR A 406 -34.83 -4.24 19.42
CA THR A 406 -35.09 -4.38 20.85
C THR A 406 -34.93 -3.07 21.65
N ASN A 407 -34.86 -1.91 20.99
CA ASN A 407 -34.61 -0.58 21.59
C ASN A 407 -33.27 -0.46 22.34
N HIS A 408 -32.29 -1.30 22.03
CA HIS A 408 -30.93 -1.17 22.54
C HIS A 408 -30.05 -0.53 21.48
N GLY A 409 -29.38 0.56 21.83
CA GLY A 409 -28.49 1.28 20.92
C GLY A 409 -28.43 2.77 21.21
N PHE A 410 -27.86 3.52 20.28
CA PHE A 410 -27.65 4.95 20.38
C PHE A 410 -28.27 5.66 19.18
N LYS A 411 -29.04 6.72 19.45
CA LYS A 411 -29.60 7.58 18.42
C LYS A 411 -29.54 9.03 18.86
N ALA A 412 -29.08 9.90 17.97
CA ALA A 412 -29.00 11.33 18.22
C ALA A 412 -29.58 12.09 17.03
N ASN A 413 -30.64 12.85 17.29
CA ASN A 413 -31.40 13.58 16.28
C ASN A 413 -31.62 15.03 16.70
N ILE A 414 -31.66 15.93 15.72
CA ILE A 414 -32.01 17.34 15.96
C ILE A 414 -33.41 17.60 15.43
N PHE A 415 -34.29 18.04 16.32
CA PHE A 415 -35.66 18.39 16.04
C PHE A 415 -35.84 19.91 15.97
N ALA A 416 -36.66 20.37 15.01
CA ALA A 416 -37.02 21.77 14.81
C ALA A 416 -35.83 22.75 14.79
N ASN A 417 -34.62 22.28 14.39
CA ASN A 417 -33.36 23.04 14.44
C ASN A 417 -33.04 23.64 15.83
N GLN A 418 -33.61 23.12 16.92
CA GLN A 418 -33.49 23.71 18.26
C GLN A 418 -33.37 22.68 19.39
N TYR A 419 -33.79 21.44 19.18
CA TYR A 419 -33.81 20.43 20.23
C TYR A 419 -32.94 19.25 19.83
N ILE A 420 -32.00 18.86 20.69
CA ILE A 420 -31.17 17.67 20.47
C ILE A 420 -31.76 16.55 21.31
N LYS A 421 -32.29 15.52 20.64
CA LYS A 421 -32.86 14.34 21.29
C LYS A 421 -31.85 13.21 21.22
N ILE A 422 -31.51 12.69 22.40
CA ILE A 422 -30.58 11.58 22.59
C ILE A 422 -31.36 10.42 23.17
N LEU A 423 -31.26 9.29 22.50
CA LEU A 423 -31.82 8.01 22.91
C LEU A 423 -30.68 7.04 23.13
N TYR A 424 -30.65 6.45 24.31
CA TYR A 424 -29.63 5.50 24.72
C TYR A 424 -30.29 4.33 25.45
N GLY A 425 -30.42 3.19 24.77
CA GLY A 425 -31.25 2.10 25.26
C GLY A 425 -32.68 2.57 25.54
N SER A 426 -33.14 2.37 26.78
CA SER A 426 -34.45 2.84 27.26
C SER A 426 -34.46 4.28 27.78
N GLN A 427 -33.30 4.94 27.86
CA GLN A 427 -33.19 6.31 28.38
C GLN A 427 -33.34 7.32 27.25
N GLU A 428 -34.27 8.26 27.42
CA GLU A 428 -34.52 9.35 26.50
C GLU A 428 -34.21 10.68 27.19
N ARG A 429 -33.43 11.54 26.51
CA ARG A 429 -33.12 12.89 26.99
C ARG A 429 -33.25 13.89 25.85
N VAL A 430 -33.89 15.02 26.12
CA VAL A 430 -34.00 16.12 25.15
C VAL A 430 -33.31 17.36 25.71
N ILE A 431 -32.36 17.89 24.94
CA ILE A 431 -31.60 19.09 25.27
C ILE A 431 -32.16 20.25 24.43
N PRO A 432 -32.93 21.18 25.03
CA PRO A 432 -33.38 22.38 24.35
C PRO A 432 -32.24 23.39 24.22
N MET A 433 -32.00 23.89 23.01
CA MET A 433 -31.06 24.97 22.76
C MET A 433 -31.73 26.33 22.91
N SER A 434 -31.02 27.29 23.51
CA SER A 434 -31.48 28.67 23.64
C SER A 434 -31.55 29.41 22.30
N THR A 435 -30.71 29.00 21.35
CA THR A 435 -30.64 29.59 20.00
C THR A 435 -31.00 28.55 18.94
N ARG A 436 -31.90 28.92 18.03
CA ARG A 436 -32.25 28.11 16.86
C ARG A 436 -31.13 28.12 15.82
N LEU A 437 -30.86 26.97 15.21
CA LEU A 437 -29.94 26.87 14.08
C LEU A 437 -30.56 27.48 12.83
N LEU A 438 -29.79 28.32 12.14
CA LEU A 438 -30.17 28.97 10.90
C LEU A 438 -29.99 28.01 9.74
N ASP A 439 -30.89 28.10 8.76
CA ASP A 439 -30.77 27.32 7.54
C ASP A 439 -29.58 27.82 6.71
N ASN A 440 -28.97 26.93 5.94
CA ASN A 440 -27.82 27.18 5.07
C ASN A 440 -26.53 27.66 5.79
N SER A 441 -26.42 27.44 7.09
CA SER A 441 -25.19 27.70 7.86
C SER A 441 -24.59 26.39 8.37
N TRP A 442 -23.27 26.31 8.44
CA TRP A 442 -22.57 25.15 8.98
C TRP A 442 -22.52 25.17 10.50
N TYR A 443 -22.80 24.02 11.11
CA TYR A 443 -22.70 23.82 12.55
C TYR A 443 -21.91 22.55 12.85
N GLY A 444 -20.94 22.67 13.75
CA GLY A 444 -20.21 21.55 14.33
C GLY A 444 -20.86 21.15 15.64
N ILE A 445 -21.29 19.90 15.74
CA ILE A 445 -22.05 19.39 16.88
C ILE A 445 -21.25 18.28 17.53
N ILE A 446 -21.10 18.40 18.85
CA ILE A 446 -20.39 17.42 19.68
C ILE A 446 -21.37 16.97 20.76
N VAL A 447 -21.68 15.68 20.78
CA VAL A 447 -22.50 15.06 21.81
C VAL A 447 -21.64 14.07 22.58
N ASN A 448 -21.42 14.35 23.86
CA ASN A 448 -20.67 13.47 24.75
C ASN A 448 -21.64 12.81 25.72
N ILE A 449 -21.50 11.50 25.87
CA ILE A 449 -22.25 10.67 26.78
C ILE A 449 -21.24 10.08 27.76
N GLY A 450 -21.31 10.55 29.01
CA GLY A 450 -20.58 10.02 30.14
C GLY A 450 -21.51 9.16 30.99
N ASN A 451 -21.74 7.92 30.56
CA ASN A 451 -22.64 7.00 31.24
C ASN A 451 -22.07 6.57 32.61
N THR A 452 -20.74 6.55 32.74
CA THR A 452 -20.04 6.35 34.03
C THR A 452 -20.48 7.35 35.12
N TRP A 453 -20.85 8.57 34.72
CA TRP A 453 -21.26 9.65 35.63
C TRP A 453 -22.72 10.09 35.44
N GLY A 454 -23.48 9.44 34.54
CA GLY A 454 -24.84 9.84 34.18
C GLY A 454 -24.96 11.24 33.57
N GLN A 455 -23.90 11.73 32.93
CA GLN A 455 -23.83 13.09 32.36
C GLN A 455 -23.92 13.08 30.84
N TYR A 456 -24.60 14.09 30.26
CA TYR A 456 -24.77 14.23 28.81
C TYR A 456 -24.46 15.66 28.41
N ASN A 457 -23.39 15.84 27.65
CA ASN A 457 -22.96 17.17 27.24
C ASN A 457 -23.19 17.35 25.75
N ALA A 458 -23.82 18.46 25.37
CA ALA A 458 -23.98 18.84 23.98
C ALA A 458 -23.32 20.21 23.74
N TYR A 459 -22.44 20.26 22.74
CA TYR A 459 -21.80 21.48 22.27
C TYR A 459 -22.19 21.73 20.82
N VAL A 460 -22.55 22.98 20.51
CA VAL A 460 -22.76 23.41 19.14
C VAL A 460 -21.87 24.60 18.85
N TRP A 461 -21.14 24.50 17.75
CA TRP A 461 -20.19 25.48 17.26
C TRP A 461 -20.60 25.94 15.87
N LYS A 462 -20.30 27.19 15.52
CA LYS A 462 -20.38 27.69 14.14
C LYS A 462 -19.02 28.24 13.71
N PRO A 463 -18.66 28.17 12.42
CA PRO A 463 -17.50 28.87 11.89
C PRO A 463 -17.62 30.38 12.12
N ASN A 464 -16.54 31.02 12.53
CA ASN A 464 -16.50 32.48 12.61
C ASN A 464 -16.33 33.06 11.19
N VAL A 465 -17.16 34.04 10.84
CA VAL A 465 -17.12 34.70 9.52
C VAL A 465 -16.43 36.06 9.61
N SER A 466 -16.24 36.60 10.82
CA SER A 466 -15.82 37.98 11.06
C SER A 466 -14.30 38.20 11.05
N GLY A 467 -13.49 37.20 10.68
CA GLY A 467 -12.05 37.33 10.43
C GLY A 467 -11.17 37.70 11.63
N SER A 468 -11.76 38.09 12.77
CA SER A 468 -11.09 38.48 14.01
C SER A 468 -11.65 37.64 15.16
N GLY A 469 -10.76 37.09 16.00
CA GLY A 469 -11.11 36.25 17.14
C GLY A 469 -10.97 34.74 16.87
N ASP A 470 -11.62 33.94 17.72
CA ASP A 470 -11.59 32.48 17.65
C ASP A 470 -12.16 31.97 16.32
N LYS A 471 -11.54 30.91 15.78
CA LYS A 471 -11.95 30.30 14.49
C LYS A 471 -13.36 29.71 14.53
N LEU A 472 -13.83 29.33 15.71
CA LEU A 472 -15.16 28.77 15.97
C LEU A 472 -15.85 29.57 17.06
N VAL A 473 -17.11 29.91 16.85
CA VAL A 473 -17.97 30.57 17.83
C VAL A 473 -18.84 29.52 18.51
N LYS A 474 -18.83 29.49 19.84
CA LYS A 474 -19.72 28.64 20.63
C LYS A 474 -21.15 29.17 20.52
N VAL A 475 -22.05 28.37 19.97
CA VAL A 475 -23.47 28.69 19.83
C VAL A 475 -24.25 28.19 21.04
N PHE A 476 -23.96 26.98 21.49
CA PHE A 476 -24.67 26.36 22.62
C PHE A 476 -23.75 25.43 23.40
N TYR A 477 -24.00 25.35 24.70
CA TYR A 477 -23.37 24.40 25.61
C TYR A 477 -24.31 24.08 26.77
N LYS A 478 -24.48 22.78 27.03
CA LYS A 478 -25.14 22.26 28.22
C LYS A 478 -24.47 20.96 28.64
N THR A 479 -24.35 20.75 29.95
CA THR A 479 -23.84 19.54 30.62
C THR A 479 -24.90 18.91 31.48
#